data_AF-A0A6C0DUB5-F1
#
_entry.id   AF-A0A6C0DUB5-F1
#
_cell.length_a   1.000
_cell.length_b   1.000
_cell.length_c   1.000
_cell.angle_alpha   90.00
_cell.angle_beta   90.00
_cell.angle_gamma   90.00
#
_symmetry.space_group_name_H-M   'P 1'
#
loop_
_entity.id
_entity.type
_entity.pdbx_description
1 polymer ?
#
loop_
_entity_poly.entity_id
_entity_poly.type
_entity_poly.pdbx_seq_one_letter_code
_entity_poly.pdbx_strand_id
1 'polypeptide(L)'
;MTEHKIKTVGSYAEIWHGTASKSAGGLKKSDLMKHKGRIISRKKHAAGKKAILHLRKLGYIAKKGTFKLFSKSMAHSTSKKHGKRHTRKRGGANGVGAVMGSASAPAAGSK
;
A
#
# COMPACT_ATOMS: atom_id res chain seq x y z
N MET A 1 -13.60 36.53 -45.22
CA MET A 1 -12.96 35.50 -44.38
C MET A 1 -12.25 36.23 -43.25
N THR A 2 -12.65 36.01 -42.00
CA THR A 2 -12.01 36.68 -40.86
C THR A 2 -10.62 36.11 -40.64
N GLU A 3 -9.59 36.95 -40.69
CA GLU A 3 -8.24 36.56 -40.30
C GLU A 3 -8.22 36.08 -38.86
N HIS A 4 -7.92 34.81 -38.66
CA HIS A 4 -7.65 34.27 -37.33
C HIS A 4 -6.22 34.61 -36.95
N LYS A 5 -6.02 35.79 -36.36
CA LYS A 5 -4.74 36.17 -35.75
C LYS A 5 -4.42 35.23 -34.59
N ILE A 6 -3.51 34.28 -34.83
CA ILE A 6 -3.05 33.34 -33.79
C ILE A 6 -2.17 34.10 -32.81
N LYS A 7 -2.54 34.08 -31.53
CA LYS A 7 -1.73 34.70 -30.47
C LYS A 7 -0.46 33.88 -30.24
N THR A 8 0.69 34.53 -30.12
CA THR A 8 1.95 33.83 -29.83
C THR A 8 1.93 33.17 -28.45
N VAL A 9 1.40 33.87 -27.44
CA VAL A 9 1.27 33.36 -26.07
C VAL A 9 -0.20 33.37 -25.67
N GLY A 10 -0.67 32.28 -25.08
CA GLY A 10 -2.05 32.16 -24.59
C GLY A 10 -2.20 31.19 -23.41
N SER A 11 -3.43 31.08 -22.95
CA SER A 11 -3.84 30.10 -21.94
C SER A 11 -3.82 28.68 -22.52
N TYR A 12 -3.79 27.67 -21.64
CA TYR A 12 -3.87 26.27 -22.08
C TYR A 12 -5.17 25.95 -22.83
N ALA A 13 -6.26 26.65 -22.53
CA ALA A 13 -7.51 26.52 -23.27
C ALA A 13 -7.37 27.06 -24.70
N GLU A 14 -6.86 28.28 -24.86
CA GLU A 14 -6.61 28.89 -26.18
C GLU A 14 -5.70 28.02 -27.05
N ILE A 15 -4.64 27.44 -26.47
CA ILE A 15 -3.74 26.53 -27.20
C ILE A 15 -4.46 25.26 -27.64
N TRP A 16 -5.32 24.71 -26.79
CA TRP A 16 -6.08 23.50 -27.12
C TRP A 16 -7.10 23.74 -28.25
N HIS A 17 -7.73 24.91 -28.24
CA HIS A 17 -8.68 25.35 -29.26
C HIS A 17 -8.02 25.93 -30.52
N GLY A 18 -6.70 26.10 -30.53
CA GLY A 18 -5.94 26.55 -31.70
C GLY A 18 -5.90 28.06 -31.90
N THR A 19 -6.31 28.86 -30.90
CA THR A 19 -6.25 30.32 -30.96
C THR A 19 -4.90 30.88 -30.52
N ALA A 20 -4.05 30.06 -29.89
CA ALA A 20 -2.70 30.42 -29.49
C ALA A 20 -1.67 29.31 -29.78
N SER A 21 -0.42 29.70 -30.05
CA SER A 21 0.65 28.77 -30.44
C SER A 21 1.34 28.10 -29.26
N LYS A 22 1.65 28.86 -28.20
CA LYS A 22 2.39 28.38 -27.02
C LYS A 22 1.90 29.04 -25.73
N SER A 23 2.17 28.43 -24.59
CA SER A 23 1.94 29.05 -23.28
C SER A 23 3.09 29.99 -22.91
N ALA A 24 2.93 30.78 -21.85
CA ALA A 24 4.02 31.61 -21.32
C ALA A 24 5.27 30.78 -20.97
N GLY A 25 5.09 29.50 -20.61
CA GLY A 25 6.17 28.54 -20.35
C GLY A 25 6.62 27.73 -21.58
N GLY A 26 6.22 28.13 -22.80
CA GLY A 26 6.63 27.48 -24.04
C GLY A 26 5.97 26.13 -24.34
N LEU A 27 4.91 25.74 -23.61
CA LEU A 27 4.22 24.48 -23.87
C LEU A 27 3.32 24.59 -25.11
N LYS A 28 3.35 23.56 -25.96
CA LYS A 28 2.52 23.45 -27.17
C LYS A 28 1.24 22.64 -26.87
N LYS A 29 0.49 22.28 -27.92
CA LYS A 29 -0.73 21.44 -27.84
C LYS A 29 -0.44 19.92 -27.75
N SER A 30 0.68 19.45 -28.30
CA SER A 30 1.42 18.30 -27.73
C SER A 30 1.71 18.64 -26.25
N ASP A 31 2.36 17.90 -25.37
CA ASP A 31 2.60 18.37 -23.97
C ASP A 31 1.37 18.69 -23.06
N LEU A 32 0.18 19.01 -23.59
CA LEU A 32 -1.07 19.21 -22.87
C LEU A 32 -1.93 17.95 -22.96
N MET A 33 -2.87 17.84 -22.02
CA MET A 33 -3.93 16.85 -22.00
C MET A 33 -5.16 17.43 -21.31
N LYS A 34 -6.35 16.90 -21.63
CA LYS A 34 -7.57 17.17 -20.89
C LYS A 34 -7.75 16.10 -19.80
N HIS A 35 -7.89 16.51 -18.54
CA HIS A 35 -8.21 15.62 -17.43
C HIS A 35 -9.29 16.25 -16.57
N LYS A 36 -10.42 15.54 -16.38
CA LYS A 36 -11.56 15.99 -15.55
C LYS A 36 -11.98 17.44 -15.85
N GLY A 37 -12.17 17.75 -17.13
CA GLY A 37 -12.61 19.08 -17.57
C GLY A 37 -11.52 20.17 -17.60
N ARG A 38 -10.31 19.91 -17.10
CA ARG A 38 -9.21 20.89 -17.09
C ARG A 38 -8.11 20.50 -18.07
N ILE A 39 -7.52 21.47 -18.75
CA ILE A 39 -6.36 21.26 -19.62
C ILE A 39 -5.09 21.47 -18.79
N ILE A 40 -4.27 20.43 -18.70
CA ILE A 40 -3.11 20.35 -17.82
C ILE A 40 -1.90 19.84 -18.62
N SER A 41 -0.70 20.22 -18.21
CA SER A 41 0.53 19.63 -18.73
C SER A 41 0.64 18.14 -18.42
N ARG A 42 0.99 17.35 -19.44
CA ARG A 42 1.33 15.93 -19.35
C ARG A 42 2.38 15.63 -18.30
N LYS A 43 3.46 16.43 -18.28
CA LYS A 43 4.58 16.25 -17.36
C LYS A 43 4.13 16.40 -15.90
N LYS A 44 3.33 17.42 -15.59
CA LYS A 44 2.81 17.65 -14.23
C LYS A 44 1.85 16.54 -13.79
N HIS A 45 0.96 16.09 -14.67
CA HIS A 45 0.04 15.00 -14.34
C HIS A 45 0.79 13.68 -14.08
N ALA A 46 1.81 13.37 -14.89
CA ALA A 46 2.66 12.19 -14.67
C ALA A 46 3.45 12.29 -13.35
N ALA A 47 4.02 13.46 -13.04
CA ALA A 47 4.72 13.70 -11.79
C ALA A 47 3.80 13.52 -10.56
N GLY A 48 2.56 14.02 -10.62
CA GLY A 48 1.58 13.84 -9.56
C GLY A 48 1.25 12.37 -9.28
N LYS A 49 1.08 11.55 -10.33
CA LYS A 49 0.86 10.10 -10.17
C LYS A 49 2.05 9.42 -9.48
N LYS A 50 3.28 9.76 -9.87
CA LYS A 50 4.50 9.23 -9.25
C LYS A 50 4.61 9.62 -7.77
N ALA A 51 4.30 10.88 -7.44
CA ALA A 51 4.30 11.36 -6.07
C ALA A 51 3.30 10.62 -5.18
N ILE A 52 2.08 10.36 -5.67
CA ILE A 52 1.06 9.58 -4.93
C ILE A 52 1.55 8.15 -4.67
N LEU A 53 2.17 7.50 -5.66
CA LEU A 53 2.73 6.16 -5.49
C LEU A 53 3.87 6.16 -4.46
N HIS A 54 4.74 7.18 -4.48
CA HIS A 54 5.81 7.32 -3.52
C HIS A 54 5.28 7.48 -2.09
N LEU A 55 4.29 8.35 -1.87
CA LEU A 55 3.64 8.52 -0.56
C LEU A 55 3.03 7.22 -0.02
N ARG A 56 2.38 6.44 -0.90
CA ARG A 56 1.85 5.13 -0.53
C ARG A 56 2.95 4.13 -0.15
N LYS A 57 4.09 4.15 -0.85
CA LYS A 57 5.27 3.32 -0.51
C LYS A 57 5.85 3.69 0.86
N LEU A 58 5.91 4.98 1.18
CA LEU A 58 6.29 5.48 2.51
C LEU A 58 5.24 5.20 3.60
N GLY A 59 4.10 4.62 3.22
CA GLY A 59 3.04 4.23 4.15
C GLY A 59 2.03 5.33 4.43
N TYR A 60 2.05 6.47 3.75
CA TYR A 60 1.01 7.49 3.87
C TYR A 60 -0.22 7.09 3.04
N ILE A 61 -1.32 6.76 3.70
CA ILE A 61 -2.59 6.40 3.06
C ILE A 61 -3.67 7.37 3.53
N ALA A 62 -4.25 8.12 2.60
CA ALA A 62 -5.38 8.99 2.88
C ALA A 62 -6.70 8.20 2.87
N LYS A 63 -7.50 8.37 3.92
CA LYS A 63 -8.91 7.93 3.94
C LYS A 63 -9.78 9.05 3.35
N LYS A 64 -10.66 8.72 2.40
CA LYS A 64 -11.55 9.70 1.77
C LYS A 64 -12.44 10.36 2.83
N GLY A 65 -12.51 11.70 2.83
CA GLY A 65 -13.32 12.46 3.80
C GLY A 65 -12.62 12.79 5.12
N THR A 66 -11.41 12.25 5.37
CA THR A 66 -10.62 12.56 6.57
C THR A 66 -9.21 12.99 6.17
N PHE A 67 -8.87 14.25 6.41
CA PHE A 67 -7.57 14.86 6.05
C PHE A 67 -6.43 14.54 7.04
N LYS A 68 -6.48 13.37 7.70
CA LYS A 68 -5.40 12.90 8.56
C LYS A 68 -4.45 12.02 7.74
N LEU A 69 -3.14 12.24 7.86
CA LEU A 69 -2.12 11.38 7.30
C LEU A 69 -2.03 10.11 8.15
N PHE A 70 -2.69 9.04 7.73
CA PHE A 70 -2.54 7.74 8.39
C PHE A 70 -1.28 7.06 7.86
N SER A 71 -0.40 6.63 8.76
CA SER A 71 0.65 5.68 8.44
C SER A 71 0.03 4.30 8.16
N LYS A 72 0.71 3.45 7.39
CA LYS A 72 0.21 2.13 6.96
C LYS A 72 -0.15 1.24 8.16
N SER A 73 0.58 1.38 9.27
CA SER A 73 0.30 0.68 10.53
C SER A 73 -1.04 1.09 11.16
N MET A 74 -1.45 2.34 10.99
CA MET A 74 -2.70 2.89 11.53
C MET A 74 -3.93 2.55 10.69
N ALA A 75 -3.75 2.09 9.44
CA ALA A 75 -4.85 1.62 8.59
C ALA A 75 -5.32 0.19 8.93
N HIS A 76 -4.44 -0.64 9.50
CA HIS A 76 -4.71 -2.03 9.91
C HIS A 76 -4.83 -2.22 11.43
N SER A 77 -4.92 -1.14 12.22
CA SER A 77 -5.24 -1.24 13.64
C SER A 77 -6.74 -1.52 13.85
N THR A 78 -7.28 -2.59 13.25
CA THR A 78 -8.37 -3.32 13.90
C THR A 78 -7.70 -4.09 15.02
N SER A 79 -8.09 -3.80 16.26
CA SER A 79 -7.52 -4.48 17.43
C SER A 79 -7.62 -5.99 17.22
N LYS A 80 -6.50 -6.67 17.01
CA LYS A 80 -6.46 -8.11 17.26
C LYS A 80 -6.74 -8.24 18.74
N LYS A 81 -8.00 -8.50 19.11
CA LYS A 81 -8.37 -8.98 20.43
C LYS A 81 -7.47 -10.19 20.64
N HIS A 82 -6.47 -10.07 21.50
CA HIS A 82 -5.70 -11.21 21.96
C HIS A 82 -6.73 -12.17 22.55
N GLY A 83 -7.05 -13.24 21.81
CA GLY A 83 -7.81 -14.35 22.34
C GLY A 83 -7.08 -14.77 23.60
N LYS A 84 -7.77 -14.72 24.75
CA LYS A 84 -7.20 -15.13 26.03
C LYS A 84 -6.58 -16.50 25.83
N ARG A 85 -5.26 -16.59 25.91
CA ARG A 85 -4.54 -17.86 25.94
C ARG A 85 -5.12 -18.61 27.13
N HIS A 86 -5.92 -19.64 26.88
CA HIS A 86 -6.42 -20.52 27.92
C HIS A 86 -5.20 -21.19 28.54
N THR A 87 -4.76 -20.72 29.70
CA THR A 87 -3.75 -21.40 30.50
C THR A 87 -4.38 -22.74 30.88
N ARG A 88 -4.06 -23.82 30.16
CA ARG A 88 -4.34 -25.16 30.63
C ARG A 88 -3.52 -25.32 31.91
N LYS A 89 -4.24 -25.19 33.02
CA LYS A 89 -3.79 -25.40 34.38
C LYS A 89 -3.10 -26.77 34.42
N ARG A 90 -1.92 -26.80 35.04
CA ARG A 90 -1.12 -28.00 35.31
C ARG A 90 -1.99 -29.16 35.80
N GLY A 91 -1.79 -30.34 35.25
CA GLY A 91 -2.38 -31.57 35.79
C GLY A 91 -2.31 -32.74 34.83
N GLY A 92 -1.53 -33.76 35.20
CA GLY A 92 -1.54 -35.09 34.55
C GLY A 92 -0.19 -35.48 33.97
N ALA A 93 0.67 -36.07 34.80
CA ALA A 93 1.91 -36.71 34.40
C ALA A 93 1.62 -37.87 33.43
N ASN A 94 2.17 -37.81 32.22
CA ASN A 94 2.25 -38.96 31.33
C ASN A 94 3.71 -39.40 31.22
N GLY A 95 3.98 -40.57 31.80
CA GLY A 95 4.86 -41.58 31.21
C GLY A 95 6.36 -41.31 31.26
N VAL A 96 6.95 -41.33 32.46
CA VAL A 96 8.38 -41.62 32.61
C VAL A 96 8.61 -42.51 33.82
N GLY A 97 9.36 -43.60 33.61
CA GLY A 97 10.11 -44.28 34.67
C GLY A 97 9.55 -45.62 35.11
N ALA A 98 9.97 -46.67 34.40
CA ALA A 98 9.99 -48.03 34.93
C ALA A 98 10.76 -48.07 36.26
N VAL A 99 10.19 -48.71 37.29
CA VAL A 99 10.91 -49.10 38.50
C VAL A 99 10.30 -50.38 39.08
N MET A 100 11.18 -51.39 39.25
CA MET A 100 11.16 -52.55 40.18
C MET A 100 9.82 -53.28 40.44
N GLY A 101 9.69 -54.60 40.36
CA GLY A 101 10.62 -55.72 40.59
C GLY A 101 9.84 -56.88 41.27
N SER A 102 10.47 -58.05 41.39
CA SER A 102 9.98 -59.36 41.94
C SER A 102 9.29 -60.27 40.91
N ALA A 103 9.59 -61.57 40.76
CA ALA A 103 10.14 -62.54 41.71
C ALA A 103 10.87 -63.74 41.01
N SER A 104 11.76 -64.38 41.79
CA SER A 104 12.25 -65.79 41.82
C SER A 104 11.80 -66.77 40.70
N ALA A 105 12.63 -67.66 40.15
CA ALA A 105 13.49 -68.64 40.84
C ALA A 105 14.49 -69.33 39.86
N PRO A 106 15.54 -70.03 40.36
CA PRO A 106 16.63 -70.61 39.58
C PRO A 106 16.53 -72.14 39.41
N ALA A 107 17.17 -72.71 38.37
CA ALA A 107 17.85 -74.03 38.45
C ALA A 107 18.54 -74.44 37.12
N ALA A 108 19.82 -74.84 37.25
CA ALA A 108 20.51 -76.00 36.63
C ALA A 108 20.16 -76.38 35.18
N GLY A 109 21.07 -76.48 34.20
CA GLY A 109 22.37 -77.13 34.21
C GLY A 109 22.29 -78.49 33.49
N SER A 110 23.03 -78.68 32.39
CA SER A 110 23.84 -79.88 32.04
C SER A 110 24.01 -80.13 30.53
N LYS A 111 25.29 -80.27 30.16
CA LYS A 111 25.96 -80.99 29.06
C LYS A 111 25.65 -80.64 27.60
#